data_AF-A0AAE9EVD5-F1
#
_entry.id   AF-A0AAE9EVD5-F1
#
_cell.length_a   1.000
_cell.length_b   1.000
_cell.length_c   1.000
_cell.angle_alpha   90.00
_cell.angle_beta   90.00
_cell.angle_gamma   90.00
#
_symmetry.space_group_name_H-M   'P 1'
#
loop_
_entity.id
_entity.type
_entity.pdbx_description
1 polymer ?
#
loop_
_entity_poly.entity_id
_entity_poly.type
_entity_poly.pdbx_seq_one_letter_code
_entity_poly.pdbx_strand_id
1 'polypeptide(L)'
;MMLEGSWAESKSERIDMEITDPNIDADGLNAVFGSLYHNEIEIDLEKIEGTVAAASYIVLDSVRERCAEMMISALSTDNAVRYYELSTSYGLDYVREKSIELILHQFWKILSVREKLREVSHDLLETILTSPNMFTLEGEYDLYQHVLQWIYMKENPDCNHDEPNEQFNSNIKNFFKTANSDFLLMKYVDIISKIRMGQILIRSDTITTIKNDGLIPIQIVDGISSQLWFSLLQNEENPKPLEMSDDEFFETCNRLGRSLDSFPKCWRWVGYNSGVDIMLHVNDYSVCIIRNCLNRKTPYSVNLKSAHVLHFRLVICDFKGQISFDTGRTSWAMKPDETKTVFRLNEDISTPISVHFQYLIHKPIGSSTCVKKYVEELKAKNNGDVEP
;
A
#
# COMPACT_ATOMS: atom_id res chain seq x y z
N MET A 1 6.57 1.63 -46.28
CA MET A 1 6.19 0.47 -45.46
C MET A 1 7.31 -0.55 -45.57
N MET A 2 7.57 -1.41 -44.59
CA MET A 2 8.74 -2.32 -44.64
C MET A 2 8.81 -3.17 -45.93
N LEU A 3 7.63 -3.60 -46.41
CA LEU A 3 7.46 -4.39 -47.63
C LEU A 3 7.27 -3.55 -48.90
N GLU A 4 7.01 -2.25 -48.77
CA GLU A 4 6.82 -1.33 -49.88
C GLU A 4 7.72 -0.10 -49.70
N GLY A 5 8.86 -0.08 -50.41
CA GLY A 5 9.77 1.06 -50.39
C GLY A 5 11.21 0.74 -50.79
N SER A 6 12.10 1.67 -50.46
CA SER A 6 13.55 1.65 -50.76
C SER A 6 14.40 0.84 -49.78
N TRP A 7 13.77 0.14 -48.84
CA TRP A 7 14.42 -0.66 -47.81
C TRP A 7 14.90 -2.00 -48.40
N ALA A 8 15.94 -2.61 -47.81
CA ALA A 8 16.54 -3.84 -48.35
C ALA A 8 15.55 -5.01 -48.32
N GLU A 9 14.68 -5.00 -47.31
CA GLU A 9 13.64 -5.97 -47.03
C GLU A 9 12.57 -6.02 -48.12
N SER A 10 12.33 -4.92 -48.85
CA SER A 10 11.33 -4.91 -49.93
C SER A 10 11.71 -5.75 -51.15
N LYS A 11 12.98 -6.13 -51.28
CA LYS A 11 13.51 -6.99 -52.35
C LYS A 11 13.91 -8.38 -51.85
N SER A 12 13.68 -8.67 -50.57
CA SER A 12 14.04 -9.94 -49.95
C SER A 12 12.81 -10.82 -49.78
N GLU A 13 12.92 -12.11 -50.10
CA GLU A 13 11.88 -13.11 -49.80
C GLU A 13 11.90 -13.54 -48.32
N ARG A 14 12.93 -13.13 -47.57
CA ARG A 14 13.14 -13.46 -46.16
C ARG A 14 13.35 -12.20 -45.36
N ILE A 15 12.63 -12.08 -44.25
CA ILE A 15 12.81 -11.04 -43.25
C ILE A 15 13.32 -11.70 -41.98
N ASP A 16 14.51 -11.28 -41.53
CA ASP A 16 15.05 -11.68 -40.25
C ASP A 16 14.62 -10.63 -39.21
N MET A 17 13.83 -11.06 -38.23
CA MET A 17 13.36 -10.20 -37.13
C MET A 17 14.30 -10.34 -35.94
N GLU A 18 14.91 -9.25 -35.51
CA GLU A 18 15.74 -9.22 -34.30
C GLU A 18 14.86 -9.00 -33.08
N ILE A 19 14.68 -10.05 -32.27
CA ILE A 19 13.84 -10.03 -31.07
C ILE A 19 14.75 -9.88 -29.85
N THR A 20 14.65 -8.74 -29.17
CA THR A 20 15.44 -8.45 -27.95
C THR A 20 14.61 -8.57 -26.67
N ASP A 21 13.29 -8.49 -26.78
CA ASP A 21 12.37 -8.61 -25.64
C ASP A 21 12.19 -10.09 -25.28
N PRO A 22 12.55 -10.51 -24.05
CA PRO A 22 12.49 -11.91 -23.63
C PRO A 22 11.06 -12.44 -23.50
N ASN A 23 10.04 -11.58 -23.43
CA ASN A 23 8.65 -12.00 -23.36
C ASN A 23 8.09 -12.37 -24.74
N ILE A 24 8.71 -11.95 -25.84
CA ILE A 24 8.25 -12.31 -27.19
C ILE A 24 8.64 -13.76 -27.46
N ASP A 25 7.64 -14.64 -27.45
CA ASP A 25 7.79 -16.06 -27.72
C ASP A 25 7.17 -16.48 -29.07
N ALA A 26 7.48 -17.70 -29.48
CA ALA A 26 6.99 -18.26 -30.74
C ALA A 26 5.47 -18.46 -30.72
N ASP A 27 4.90 -18.82 -29.57
CA ASP A 27 3.46 -19.06 -29.40
C ASP A 27 2.68 -17.75 -29.59
N GLY A 28 3.11 -16.66 -28.96
CA GLY A 28 2.52 -15.33 -29.07
C GLY A 28 2.63 -14.75 -30.48
N LEU A 29 3.80 -14.87 -31.12
CA LEU A 29 3.96 -14.47 -32.53
C LEU A 29 3.05 -15.27 -33.46
N ASN A 30 2.94 -16.59 -33.26
CA ASN A 30 2.06 -17.43 -34.07
C ASN A 30 0.58 -17.05 -33.89
N ALA A 31 0.14 -16.75 -32.66
CA ALA A 31 -1.21 -16.29 -32.39
C ALA A 31 -1.50 -14.93 -33.07
N VAL A 32 -0.57 -13.97 -32.94
CA VAL A 32 -0.70 -12.64 -33.55
C VAL A 32 -0.69 -12.73 -35.07
N PHE A 33 0.25 -13.46 -35.68
CA PHE A 33 0.26 -13.64 -37.13
C PHE A 33 -0.96 -14.43 -37.61
N GLY A 34 -1.40 -15.44 -36.87
CA GLY A 34 -2.62 -16.19 -37.16
C GLY A 34 -3.86 -15.29 -37.25
N SER A 35 -3.95 -14.27 -36.39
CA SER A 35 -5.03 -13.26 -36.39
C SER A 35 -5.04 -12.34 -37.61
N LEU A 36 -3.93 -12.24 -38.36
CA LEU A 36 -3.92 -11.50 -39.64
C LEU A 36 -4.66 -12.26 -40.74
N TYR A 37 -4.75 -13.59 -40.62
CA TYR A 37 -5.42 -14.46 -41.57
C TYR A 37 -6.82 -14.86 -41.12
N HIS A 38 -7.06 -14.88 -39.82
CA HIS A 38 -8.35 -15.20 -39.20
C HIS A 38 -8.86 -13.97 -38.45
N ASN A 39 -10.09 -13.54 -38.69
CA ASN A 39 -10.70 -12.41 -37.96
C ASN A 39 -10.94 -12.69 -36.45
N GLU A 40 -10.40 -13.78 -35.91
CA GLU A 40 -10.55 -14.21 -34.53
C GLU A 40 -9.17 -14.60 -33.99
N ILE A 41 -8.93 -14.29 -32.71
CA ILE A 41 -7.75 -14.70 -31.96
C ILE A 41 -8.18 -15.36 -30.65
N GLU A 42 -7.65 -16.54 -30.37
CA GLU A 42 -7.77 -17.19 -29.08
C GLU A 42 -6.63 -16.70 -28.18
N ILE A 43 -6.97 -16.03 -27.08
CA ILE A 43 -5.99 -15.48 -26.13
C ILE A 43 -6.00 -16.35 -24.89
N ASP A 44 -4.84 -16.93 -24.60
CA ASP A 44 -4.58 -17.64 -23.36
C ASP A 44 -4.12 -16.65 -22.27
N LEU A 45 -4.91 -16.53 -21.20
CA LEU A 45 -4.61 -15.65 -20.07
C LEU A 45 -3.37 -16.11 -19.28
N GLU A 46 -3.02 -17.39 -19.32
CA GLU A 46 -1.83 -17.91 -18.62
C GLU A 46 -0.54 -17.49 -19.33
N LYS A 47 -0.59 -17.34 -20.67
CA LYS A 47 0.54 -16.94 -21.53
C LYS A 47 0.35 -15.57 -22.20
N ILE A 48 -0.43 -14.69 -21.58
CA ILE A 48 -0.81 -13.42 -22.20
C ILE A 48 0.39 -12.49 -22.46
N GLU A 49 1.48 -12.64 -21.70
CA GLU A 49 2.74 -11.91 -21.86
C GLU A 49 3.28 -12.03 -23.28
N GLY A 50 3.38 -13.27 -23.79
CA GLY A 50 3.87 -13.52 -25.15
C GLY A 50 2.98 -12.91 -26.21
N THR A 51 1.67 -13.00 -26.03
CA THR A 51 0.70 -12.44 -26.98
C THR A 51 0.74 -10.91 -26.98
N VAL A 52 0.76 -10.26 -25.82
CA VAL A 52 0.82 -8.79 -25.70
C VAL A 52 2.15 -8.26 -26.21
N ALA A 53 3.26 -8.91 -25.88
CA ALA A 53 4.58 -8.52 -26.35
C ALA A 53 4.68 -8.63 -27.87
N ALA A 54 4.24 -9.76 -28.44
CA ALA A 54 4.20 -9.97 -29.88
C ALA A 54 3.29 -8.97 -30.60
N ALA A 55 2.09 -8.72 -30.06
CA ALA A 55 1.16 -7.74 -30.63
C ALA A 55 1.73 -6.32 -30.60
N SER A 56 2.45 -5.97 -29.52
CA SER A 56 3.11 -4.67 -29.39
C SER A 56 4.29 -4.53 -30.35
N TYR A 57 5.08 -5.59 -30.53
CA TYR A 57 6.22 -5.63 -31.45
C TYR A 57 5.78 -5.50 -32.92
N ILE A 58 4.73 -6.23 -33.32
CA ILE A 58 4.14 -6.15 -34.67
C ILE A 58 3.28 -4.89 -34.86
N VAL A 59 2.99 -4.15 -33.78
CA VAL A 59 2.15 -2.95 -33.77
C VAL A 59 0.73 -3.25 -34.26
N LEU A 60 0.15 -4.36 -33.78
CA LEU A 60 -1.22 -4.76 -34.09
C LEU A 60 -2.16 -4.32 -32.96
N ASP A 61 -2.62 -3.07 -33.05
CA ASP A 61 -3.42 -2.41 -32.01
C ASP A 61 -4.72 -3.16 -31.67
N SER A 62 -5.39 -3.78 -32.66
CA SER A 62 -6.63 -4.53 -32.44
C SER A 62 -6.45 -5.73 -31.50
N VAL A 63 -5.33 -6.46 -31.63
CA VAL A 63 -5.01 -7.58 -30.74
C VAL A 63 -4.58 -7.05 -29.36
N ARG A 64 -3.83 -5.95 -29.32
CA ARG A 64 -3.42 -5.32 -28.08
C ARG A 64 -4.62 -4.85 -27.25
N GLU A 65 -5.59 -4.20 -27.88
CA GLU A 65 -6.86 -3.78 -27.27
C GLU A 65 -7.65 -4.99 -26.77
N ARG A 66 -7.73 -6.06 -27.56
CA ARG A 66 -8.43 -7.28 -27.16
C ARG A 66 -7.78 -7.96 -25.94
N CYS A 67 -6.45 -8.01 -25.90
CA CYS A 67 -5.72 -8.49 -24.72
C CYS A 67 -6.05 -7.64 -23.49
N ALA A 68 -6.04 -6.30 -23.64
CA ALA A 68 -6.37 -5.39 -22.55
C ALA A 68 -7.79 -5.60 -22.00
N GLU A 69 -8.80 -5.78 -22.86
CA GLU A 69 -10.17 -6.10 -22.46
C GLU A 69 -10.23 -7.41 -21.64
N MET A 70 -9.55 -8.45 -22.12
CA MET A 70 -9.53 -9.76 -21.47
C MET A 70 -8.81 -9.70 -20.11
N MET A 71 -7.67 -8.99 -20.03
CA MET A 71 -6.97 -8.75 -18.77
C MET A 71 -7.86 -8.08 -17.74
N ILE A 72 -8.59 -7.03 -18.14
CA ILE A 72 -9.50 -6.31 -17.22
C ILE A 72 -10.64 -7.20 -16.77
N SER A 73 -11.23 -7.99 -17.68
CA SER A 73 -12.31 -8.91 -17.36
C SER A 73 -11.90 -10.01 -16.37
N ALA A 74 -10.62 -10.41 -16.41
CA ALA A 74 -10.05 -11.45 -15.56
C ALA A 74 -9.30 -10.90 -14.34
N LEU A 75 -9.30 -9.58 -14.12
CA LEU A 75 -8.50 -8.93 -13.08
C LEU A 75 -8.94 -9.39 -11.68
N SER A 76 -7.99 -9.88 -10.90
CA SER A 76 -8.18 -10.36 -9.54
C SER A 76 -6.95 -10.07 -8.67
N THR A 77 -7.04 -10.33 -7.36
CA THR A 77 -5.89 -10.22 -6.45
C THR A 77 -4.77 -11.22 -6.76
N ASP A 78 -5.00 -12.19 -7.64
CA ASP A 78 -4.00 -13.20 -8.01
C ASP A 78 -3.10 -12.72 -9.16
N ASN A 79 -3.65 -11.93 -10.08
CA ASN A 79 -2.95 -11.48 -11.28
C ASN A 79 -2.71 -9.96 -11.34
N ALA A 80 -3.23 -9.18 -10.38
CA ALA A 80 -3.14 -7.72 -10.44
C ALA A 80 -1.70 -7.17 -10.51
N VAL A 81 -0.76 -7.74 -9.75
CA VAL A 81 0.66 -7.32 -9.78
C VAL A 81 1.26 -7.61 -11.15
N ARG A 82 1.09 -8.85 -11.63
CA ARG A 82 1.52 -9.29 -12.96
C ARG A 82 0.95 -8.41 -14.08
N TYR A 83 -0.35 -8.13 -14.05
CA TYR A 83 -1.01 -7.28 -15.05
C TYR A 83 -0.56 -5.81 -14.96
N TYR A 84 -0.28 -5.30 -13.76
CA TYR A 84 0.28 -3.96 -13.59
C TYR A 84 1.68 -3.83 -14.23
N GLU A 85 2.58 -4.79 -13.98
CA GLU A 85 3.93 -4.77 -14.56
C GLU A 85 3.89 -4.95 -16.08
N LEU A 86 3.02 -5.86 -16.57
CA LEU A 86 2.85 -6.10 -18.01
C LEU A 86 2.30 -4.87 -18.73
N SER A 87 1.25 -4.26 -18.17
CA SER A 87 0.64 -3.06 -18.74
C SER A 87 1.57 -1.85 -18.69
N THR A 88 2.45 -1.76 -17.70
CA THR A 88 3.48 -0.72 -17.63
C THR A 88 4.55 -0.93 -18.71
N SER A 89 4.97 -2.18 -18.95
CA SER A 89 5.99 -2.52 -19.94
C SER A 89 5.53 -2.28 -21.39
N TYR A 90 4.26 -2.58 -21.68
CA TYR A 90 3.69 -2.51 -23.04
C TYR A 90 2.74 -1.32 -23.28
N GLY A 91 2.61 -0.40 -22.32
CA GLY A 91 1.81 0.83 -22.48
C GLY A 91 0.30 0.59 -22.52
N LEU A 92 -0.22 -0.38 -21.77
CA LEU A 92 -1.67 -0.64 -21.65
C LEU A 92 -2.28 0.20 -20.52
N ASP A 93 -2.42 1.50 -20.75
CA ASP A 93 -2.77 2.47 -19.69
C ASP A 93 -4.02 2.11 -18.89
N TYR A 94 -5.11 1.73 -19.56
CA TYR A 94 -6.36 1.40 -18.88
C TYR A 94 -6.25 0.14 -17.98
N VAL A 95 -5.48 -0.86 -18.42
CA VAL A 95 -5.19 -2.06 -17.61
C VAL A 95 -4.34 -1.67 -16.40
N ARG A 96 -3.34 -0.82 -16.61
CA ARG A 96 -2.45 -0.32 -15.55
C ARG A 96 -3.23 0.40 -14.46
N GLU A 97 -4.11 1.32 -14.85
CA GLU A 97 -4.98 2.08 -13.93
C GLU A 97 -5.90 1.17 -13.12
N LYS A 98 -6.56 0.21 -13.77
CA LYS A 98 -7.46 -0.73 -13.08
C LYS A 98 -6.70 -1.69 -12.17
N SER A 99 -5.52 -2.13 -12.58
CA SER A 99 -4.66 -3.01 -11.78
C SER A 99 -4.18 -2.31 -10.52
N ILE A 100 -3.67 -1.07 -10.63
CA ILE A 100 -3.23 -0.32 -9.44
C ILE A 100 -4.40 0.03 -8.51
N GLU A 101 -5.58 0.37 -9.05
CA GLU A 101 -6.79 0.60 -8.25
C GLU A 101 -7.12 -0.65 -7.40
N LEU A 102 -7.13 -1.83 -8.03
CA LEU A 102 -7.40 -3.09 -7.31
C LEU A 102 -6.34 -3.40 -6.26
N ILE A 103 -5.06 -3.21 -6.61
CA ILE A 103 -3.92 -3.41 -5.70
C ILE A 103 -4.07 -2.51 -4.48
N LEU A 104 -4.36 -1.23 -4.67
CA LEU A 104 -4.50 -0.25 -3.58
C LEU A 104 -5.65 -0.62 -2.63
N HIS A 105 -6.79 -1.04 -3.16
CA HIS A 105 -7.98 -1.37 -2.35
C HIS A 105 -7.87 -2.73 -1.65
N GLN A 106 -7.12 -3.67 -2.22
CA GLN A 106 -6.98 -5.03 -1.69
C GLN A 106 -5.53 -5.36 -1.30
N PHE A 107 -4.71 -4.34 -1.02
CA PHE A 107 -3.29 -4.52 -0.76
C PHE A 107 -3.05 -5.47 0.41
N TRP A 108 -3.88 -5.38 1.46
CA TRP A 108 -3.83 -6.28 2.61
C TRP A 108 -3.99 -7.77 2.25
N LYS A 109 -4.73 -8.13 1.19
CA LYS A 109 -4.84 -9.51 0.70
C LYS A 109 -3.55 -9.95 0.01
N ILE A 110 -2.92 -9.04 -0.75
CA ILE A 110 -1.64 -9.27 -1.42
C ILE A 110 -0.52 -9.44 -0.37
N LEU A 111 -0.49 -8.57 0.64
CA LEU A 111 0.46 -8.64 1.77
C LEU A 111 0.41 -10.00 2.49
N SER A 112 -0.79 -10.57 2.62
CA SER A 112 -1.01 -11.84 3.33
C SER A 112 -0.46 -13.07 2.58
N VAL A 113 -0.11 -12.94 1.30
CA VAL A 113 0.39 -14.05 0.47
C VAL A 113 1.84 -13.78 0.06
N ARG A 114 2.77 -14.56 0.62
CA ARG A 114 4.23 -14.35 0.45
C ARG A 114 4.68 -14.37 -1.01
N GLU A 115 4.16 -15.29 -1.81
CA GLU A 115 4.47 -15.40 -3.25
C GLU A 115 4.13 -14.09 -3.99
N LYS A 116 2.94 -13.55 -3.76
CA LYS A 116 2.50 -12.30 -4.38
C LYS A 116 3.26 -11.09 -3.87
N LEU A 117 3.54 -11.04 -2.56
CA LEU A 117 4.34 -9.97 -1.98
C LEU A 117 5.74 -9.93 -2.61
N ARG A 118 6.34 -11.09 -2.91
CA ARG A 118 7.65 -11.19 -3.57
C ARG A 118 7.63 -10.60 -4.98
N GLU A 119 6.55 -10.77 -5.72
CA GLU A 119 6.39 -10.23 -7.09
C GLU A 119 6.36 -8.71 -7.12
N VAL A 120 5.96 -8.05 -6.03
CA VAL A 120 5.91 -6.59 -5.95
C VAL A 120 7.31 -6.00 -6.17
N SER A 121 7.46 -5.18 -7.21
CA SER A 121 8.67 -4.43 -7.52
C SER A 121 8.91 -3.31 -6.50
N HIS A 122 10.14 -2.79 -6.46
CA HIS A 122 10.47 -1.67 -5.57
C HIS A 122 9.59 -0.44 -5.87
N ASP A 123 9.49 -0.10 -7.16
CA ASP A 123 8.77 1.10 -7.62
C ASP A 123 7.25 0.98 -7.41
N LEU A 124 6.70 -0.21 -7.61
CA LEU A 124 5.30 -0.48 -7.30
C LEU A 124 5.04 -0.34 -5.79
N LEU A 125 5.91 -0.89 -4.93
CA LEU A 125 5.72 -0.76 -3.48
C LEU A 125 5.80 0.71 -3.03
N GLU A 126 6.73 1.49 -3.56
CA GLU A 126 6.81 2.93 -3.27
C GLU A 126 5.54 3.68 -3.71
N THR A 127 5.03 3.35 -4.91
CA THR A 127 3.79 3.91 -5.46
C THR A 127 2.59 3.59 -4.56
N ILE A 128 2.48 2.34 -4.12
CA ILE A 128 1.42 1.88 -3.21
C ILE A 128 1.49 2.64 -1.88
N LEU A 129 2.66 2.70 -1.25
CA LEU A 129 2.83 3.31 0.07
C LEU A 129 2.56 4.82 0.08
N THR A 130 2.82 5.49 -1.05
CA THR A 130 2.58 6.92 -1.25
C THR A 130 1.09 7.24 -1.50
N SER A 131 0.32 6.27 -2.00
CA SER A 131 -1.07 6.51 -2.40
C SER A 131 -2.00 6.76 -1.19
N PRO A 132 -2.89 7.77 -1.27
CA PRO A 132 -3.93 7.99 -0.27
C PRO A 132 -5.03 6.91 -0.30
N ASN A 133 -5.11 6.13 -1.38
CA ASN A 133 -6.10 5.06 -1.54
C ASN A 133 -5.56 3.68 -1.14
N MET A 134 -4.35 3.63 -0.56
CA MET A 134 -3.82 2.38 0.00
C MET A 134 -4.60 2.03 1.27
N PHE A 135 -5.30 0.91 1.20
CA PHE A 135 -6.18 0.43 2.26
C PHE A 135 -5.53 -0.70 3.06
N THR A 136 -5.50 -0.52 4.38
CA THR A 136 -4.98 -1.48 5.36
C THR A 136 -6.10 -2.06 6.21
N LEU A 137 -5.86 -3.21 6.85
CA LEU A 137 -6.74 -3.75 7.90
C LEU A 137 -6.24 -3.34 9.29
N GLU A 138 -5.14 -3.89 9.80
CA GLU A 138 -4.83 -3.67 11.22
C GLU A 138 -4.22 -2.29 11.51
N GLY A 139 -3.33 -1.81 10.64
CA GLY A 139 -2.69 -0.51 10.72
C GLY A 139 -1.25 -0.48 10.20
N GLU A 140 -0.52 0.58 10.51
CA GLU A 140 0.87 0.78 10.06
C GLU A 140 1.86 -0.26 10.59
N TYR A 141 1.64 -0.80 11.80
CA TYR A 141 2.56 -1.78 12.36
C TYR A 141 2.56 -3.09 11.56
N ASP A 142 1.38 -3.55 11.15
CA ASP A 142 1.23 -4.73 10.31
C ASP A 142 1.86 -4.50 8.93
N LEU A 143 1.61 -3.34 8.33
CA LEU A 143 2.28 -2.92 7.10
C LEU A 143 3.81 -2.95 7.23
N TYR A 144 4.34 -2.44 8.34
CA TYR A 144 5.77 -2.47 8.63
C TYR A 144 6.32 -3.90 8.68
N GLN A 145 5.63 -4.83 9.35
CA GLN A 145 6.05 -6.24 9.40
C GLN A 145 6.10 -6.87 8.00
N HIS A 146 5.13 -6.57 7.14
CA HIS A 146 5.14 -7.08 5.77
C HIS A 146 6.25 -6.44 4.91
N VAL A 147 6.57 -5.16 5.12
CA VAL A 147 7.73 -4.54 4.46
C VAL A 147 9.04 -5.20 4.90
N LEU A 148 9.17 -5.57 6.18
CA LEU A 148 10.33 -6.34 6.65
C LEU A 148 10.44 -7.71 5.96
N GLN A 149 9.32 -8.42 5.80
CA GLN A 149 9.27 -9.68 5.04
C GLN A 149 9.68 -9.45 3.58
N TRP A 150 9.18 -8.40 2.95
CA TRP A 150 9.51 -8.05 1.57
C TRP A 150 11.00 -7.75 1.40
N ILE A 151 11.59 -6.92 2.27
CA ILE A 151 13.04 -6.62 2.25
C ILE A 151 13.85 -7.91 2.41
N TYR A 152 13.49 -8.76 3.36
CA TYR A 152 14.16 -10.04 3.57
C TYR A 152 14.13 -10.94 2.32
N MET A 153 12.98 -11.03 1.64
CA MET A 153 12.85 -11.81 0.40
C MET A 153 13.63 -11.21 -0.77
N LYS A 154 13.77 -9.88 -0.84
CA LYS A 154 14.57 -9.22 -1.88
C LYS A 154 16.07 -9.41 -1.65
N GLU A 155 16.52 -9.42 -0.40
CA GLU A 155 17.94 -9.65 -0.05
C GLU A 155 18.31 -11.15 -0.06
N ASN A 156 17.34 -12.05 0.10
CA ASN A 156 17.56 -13.50 0.12
C ASN A 156 16.62 -14.20 -0.89
N PRO A 157 16.93 -14.18 -2.20
CA PRO A 157 16.08 -14.78 -3.23
C PRO A 157 15.88 -16.29 -3.09
N ASP A 158 16.82 -16.98 -2.45
CA ASP A 158 16.83 -18.44 -2.24
C ASP A 158 16.12 -18.88 -0.94
N CYS A 159 15.44 -17.97 -0.24
CA CYS A 159 14.78 -18.32 1.02
C CYS A 159 13.60 -19.28 0.81
N ASN A 160 13.36 -20.17 1.78
CA ASN A 160 12.26 -21.13 1.69
C ASN A 160 10.93 -20.45 1.98
N HIS A 161 10.12 -20.23 0.93
CA HIS A 161 8.83 -19.55 1.06
C HIS A 161 7.73 -20.43 1.66
N ASP A 162 7.87 -21.75 1.60
CA ASP A 162 6.87 -22.70 2.10
C ASP A 162 7.02 -22.98 3.60
N GLU A 163 8.04 -22.42 4.24
CA GLU A 163 8.26 -22.64 5.66
C GLU A 163 7.15 -22.04 6.51
N PRO A 164 6.82 -22.63 7.69
CA PRO A 164 5.80 -22.08 8.58
C PRO A 164 6.09 -20.63 8.99
N ASN A 165 5.04 -19.81 9.13
CA ASN A 165 5.17 -18.37 9.43
C ASN A 165 6.03 -18.07 10.66
N GLU A 166 6.00 -18.90 11.71
CA GLU A 166 6.81 -18.72 12.91
C GLU A 166 8.31 -18.84 12.64
N GLN A 167 8.69 -19.83 11.82
CA GLN A 167 10.07 -20.06 11.41
C GLN A 167 10.54 -18.93 10.50
N PHE A 168 9.72 -18.56 9.51
CA PHE A 168 10.00 -17.46 8.60
C PHE A 168 10.24 -16.14 9.34
N ASN A 169 9.36 -15.80 10.29
CA ASN A 169 9.50 -14.61 11.12
C ASN A 169 10.74 -14.66 12.03
N SER A 170 11.17 -15.85 12.46
CA SER A 170 12.39 -16.01 13.24
C SER A 170 13.65 -15.82 12.38
N ASN A 171 13.63 -16.33 11.14
CA ASN A 171 14.71 -16.14 10.17
C ASN A 171 14.87 -14.64 9.84
N ILE A 172 13.76 -13.92 9.63
CA ILE A 172 13.76 -12.47 9.42
C ILE A 172 14.42 -11.72 10.59
N LYS A 173 14.00 -12.03 11.83
CA LYS A 173 14.58 -11.39 13.02
C LYS A 173 16.08 -11.65 13.15
N ASN A 174 16.54 -12.85 12.79
CA ASN A 174 17.95 -13.18 12.83
C ASN A 174 18.72 -12.45 11.73
N PHE A 175 18.16 -12.38 10.52
CA PHE A 175 18.74 -11.64 9.39
C PHE A 175 19.01 -10.18 9.78
N PHE A 176 17.99 -9.45 10.25
CA PHE A 176 18.14 -8.02 10.59
C PHE A 176 19.08 -7.76 11.78
N LYS A 177 19.26 -8.73 12.69
CA LYS A 177 20.26 -8.62 13.76
C LYS A 177 21.70 -8.75 13.27
N THR A 178 21.93 -9.48 12.18
CA THR A 178 23.26 -9.74 11.64
C THR A 178 23.61 -8.84 10.45
N ALA A 179 22.60 -8.34 9.75
CA ALA A 179 22.78 -7.51 8.57
C ALA A 179 23.31 -6.11 8.93
N ASN A 180 23.95 -5.46 7.96
CA ASN A 180 24.34 -4.07 8.11
C ASN A 180 23.08 -3.18 7.97
N SER A 181 22.57 -2.72 9.11
CA SER A 181 21.37 -1.88 9.20
C SER A 181 21.50 -0.58 8.42
N ASP A 182 22.66 0.08 8.47
CA ASP A 182 22.88 1.35 7.79
C ASP A 182 22.84 1.17 6.27
N PHE A 183 23.43 0.09 5.76
CA PHE A 183 23.37 -0.24 4.32
C PHE A 183 21.93 -0.50 3.86
N LEU A 184 21.19 -1.33 4.58
CA LEU A 184 19.79 -1.65 4.24
C LEU A 184 18.91 -0.40 4.31
N LEU A 185 19.11 0.44 5.32
CA LEU A 185 18.38 1.70 5.47
C LEU A 185 18.67 2.65 4.31
N MET A 186 19.93 2.75 3.86
CA MET A 186 20.28 3.55 2.67
C MET A 186 19.65 3.01 1.39
N LYS A 187 19.63 1.68 1.22
CA LYS A 187 19.08 1.02 0.03
C LYS A 187 17.56 1.17 -0.06
N TYR A 188 16.85 1.12 1.08
CA TYR A 188 15.39 1.11 1.15
C TYR A 188 14.79 2.36 1.79
N VAL A 189 15.52 3.48 1.80
CA VAL A 189 15.09 4.73 2.42
C VAL A 189 13.77 5.25 1.83
N ASP A 190 13.57 5.08 0.53
CA ASP A 190 12.40 5.57 -0.19
C ASP A 190 11.13 4.81 0.22
N ILE A 191 11.25 3.53 0.60
CA ILE A 191 10.16 2.72 1.13
C ILE A 191 9.96 2.99 2.63
N ILE A 192 11.04 2.89 3.43
CA ILE A 192 10.98 3.00 4.89
C ILE A 192 10.49 4.39 5.32
N SER A 193 10.86 5.45 4.59
CA SER A 193 10.42 6.81 4.90
C SER A 193 8.92 7.06 4.64
N LYS A 194 8.23 6.18 3.90
CA LYS A 194 6.78 6.26 3.64
C LYS A 194 5.96 5.54 4.70
N ILE A 195 6.60 4.71 5.53
CA ILE A 195 5.96 4.06 6.67
C ILE A 195 5.79 5.10 7.77
N ARG A 196 4.58 5.22 8.31
CA ARG A 196 4.23 6.28 9.27
C ARG A 196 4.64 5.85 10.68
N MET A 197 5.94 5.80 10.93
CA MET A 197 6.53 5.31 12.19
C MET A 197 5.96 6.00 13.44
N GLY A 198 5.58 7.28 13.34
CA GLY A 198 4.92 8.00 14.43
C GLY A 198 3.59 7.36 14.90
N GLN A 199 2.89 6.65 14.02
CA GLN A 199 1.64 5.94 14.32
C GLN A 199 1.87 4.54 14.86
N ILE A 200 3.08 4.01 14.68
CA ILE A 200 3.49 2.72 15.22
C ILE A 200 3.98 2.90 16.65
N LEU A 201 4.73 3.96 16.93
CA LEU A 201 5.39 4.24 18.22
C LEU A 201 4.45 4.86 19.27
N ILE A 202 3.19 4.40 19.31
CA ILE A 202 2.15 4.87 20.24
C ILE A 202 1.92 3.91 21.42
N ARG A 203 2.70 2.83 21.53
CA ARG A 203 2.64 1.84 22.62
C ARG A 203 4.04 1.41 23.06
N SER A 204 4.17 1.01 24.32
CA SER A 204 5.46 0.58 24.88
C SER A 204 5.99 -0.71 24.26
N ASP A 205 5.10 -1.64 23.88
CA ASP A 205 5.48 -2.90 23.24
C ASP A 205 5.98 -2.69 21.81
N THR A 206 5.33 -1.84 21.01
CA THR A 206 5.77 -1.51 19.65
C THR A 206 7.09 -0.74 19.66
N ILE A 207 7.25 0.23 20.57
CA ILE A 207 8.52 0.93 20.78
C ILE A 207 9.63 -0.06 21.13
N THR A 208 9.39 -0.96 22.10
CA THR A 208 10.39 -1.96 22.51
C THR A 208 10.71 -2.91 21.37
N THR A 209 9.72 -3.29 20.57
CA THR A 209 9.93 -4.21 19.43
C THR A 209 10.80 -3.57 18.36
N ILE A 210 10.50 -2.33 17.96
CA ILE A 210 11.26 -1.61 16.93
C ILE A 210 12.69 -1.33 17.41
N LYS A 211 12.88 -0.97 18.69
CA LYS A 211 14.25 -0.80 19.24
C LYS A 211 15.11 -2.07 19.15
N ASN A 212 14.49 -3.24 19.05
CA ASN A 212 15.17 -4.54 19.01
C ASN A 212 15.06 -5.22 17.63
N ASP A 213 14.53 -4.55 16.61
CA ASP A 213 14.29 -5.17 15.30
C ASP A 213 15.54 -5.30 14.42
N GLY A 214 16.57 -4.50 14.71
CA GLY A 214 17.86 -4.53 14.01
C GLY A 214 17.90 -3.74 12.71
N LEU A 215 16.76 -3.27 12.18
CA LEU A 215 16.72 -2.45 10.96
C LEU A 215 16.72 -0.95 11.30
N ILE A 216 15.91 -0.53 12.27
CA ILE A 216 15.71 0.89 12.58
C ILE A 216 16.62 1.31 13.73
N PRO A 217 17.60 2.20 13.49
CA PRO A 217 18.50 2.69 14.53
C PRO A 217 17.75 3.34 15.69
N ILE A 218 18.23 3.08 16.91
CA ILE A 218 17.59 3.55 18.15
C ILE A 218 17.47 5.08 18.20
N GLN A 219 18.40 5.80 17.55
CA GLN A 219 18.40 7.25 17.44
C GLN A 219 17.18 7.77 16.67
N ILE A 220 16.74 7.05 15.64
CA ILE A 220 15.52 7.38 14.89
C ILE A 220 14.30 7.17 15.78
N VAL A 221 14.24 6.03 16.47
CA VAL A 221 13.12 5.71 17.38
C VAL A 221 13.00 6.76 18.48
N ASP A 222 14.10 7.07 19.16
CA ASP A 222 14.13 8.06 20.24
C ASP A 222 13.82 9.47 19.74
N GLY A 223 14.32 9.83 18.55
CA GLY A 223 14.00 11.11 17.90
C GLY A 223 12.52 11.24 17.60
N ILE A 224 11.89 10.21 17.02
CA ILE A 224 10.45 10.19 16.74
C ILE A 224 9.64 10.22 18.05
N SER A 225 10.00 9.40 19.04
CA SER A 225 9.31 9.39 20.35
C SER A 225 9.39 10.74 21.06
N SER A 226 10.53 11.42 21.01
CA SER A 226 10.70 12.78 21.56
C SER A 226 9.81 13.79 20.84
N GLN A 227 9.74 13.74 19.50
CA GLN A 227 8.86 14.60 18.72
C GLN A 227 7.37 14.32 18.98
N LEU A 228 6.97 13.05 19.15
CA LEU A 228 5.60 12.69 19.52
C LEU A 228 5.22 13.31 20.87
N TRP A 229 6.10 13.21 21.86
CA TRP A 229 5.88 13.84 23.17
C TRP A 229 5.77 15.37 23.06
N PHE A 230 6.68 16.01 22.32
CA PHE A 230 6.63 17.45 22.11
C PHE A 230 5.35 17.88 21.39
N SER A 231 4.95 17.17 20.33
CA SER A 231 3.70 17.42 19.62
C SER A 231 2.48 17.26 20.53
N LEU A 232 2.47 16.25 21.40
CA LEU A 232 1.40 16.08 22.38
C LEU A 232 1.28 17.31 23.29
N LEU A 233 2.38 17.82 23.83
CA LEU A 233 2.38 19.02 24.66
C LEU A 233 1.84 20.23 23.90
N GLN A 234 2.30 20.45 22.67
CA GLN A 234 1.81 21.55 21.82
C GLN A 234 0.31 21.47 21.55
N ASN A 235 -0.20 20.27 21.29
CA ASN A 235 -1.63 20.04 21.03
C ASN A 235 -2.49 20.22 22.30
N GLU A 236 -1.94 19.99 23.49
CA GLU A 236 -2.62 20.25 24.74
C GLU A 236 -2.62 21.73 25.13
N GLU A 237 -1.50 22.42 24.93
CA GLU A 237 -1.35 23.85 25.20
C GLU A 237 -2.11 24.73 24.21
N ASN A 238 -2.28 24.29 22.96
CA ASN A 238 -2.96 25.06 21.93
C ASN A 238 -4.48 24.93 22.06
N PRO A 239 -5.22 26.02 22.36
CA PRO A 239 -6.67 25.99 22.46
C PRO A 239 -7.37 26.02 21.09
N LYS A 240 -6.64 26.29 20.00
CA LYS A 240 -7.23 26.42 18.67
C LYS A 240 -7.56 25.06 18.07
N PRO A 241 -8.70 24.94 17.36
CA PRO A 241 -8.97 23.78 16.52
C PRO A 241 -7.82 23.52 15.54
N LEU A 242 -7.50 22.24 15.34
CA LEU A 242 -6.53 21.83 14.34
C LEU A 242 -7.11 22.09 12.94
N GLU A 243 -6.44 22.94 12.16
CA GLU A 243 -6.71 23.15 10.74
C GLU A 243 -5.59 22.49 9.93
N MET A 244 -5.93 21.85 8.81
CA MET A 244 -4.95 21.20 7.94
C MET A 244 -5.43 21.10 6.48
N SER A 245 -4.50 20.96 5.54
CA SER A 245 -4.81 20.71 4.12
C SER A 245 -5.13 19.24 3.85
N ASP A 246 -5.68 18.93 2.68
CA ASP A 246 -5.91 17.55 2.24
C ASP A 246 -4.59 16.79 2.09
N ASP A 247 -3.58 17.44 1.51
CA ASP A 247 -2.25 16.84 1.32
C ASP A 247 -1.58 16.49 2.65
N GLU A 248 -1.59 17.41 3.62
CA GLU A 248 -1.04 17.18 4.96
C GLU A 248 -1.77 16.02 5.65
N PHE A 249 -3.10 15.95 5.49
CA PHE A 249 -3.91 14.86 6.04
C PHE A 249 -3.50 13.51 5.44
N PHE A 250 -3.49 13.40 4.11
CA PHE A 250 -3.22 12.12 3.47
C PHE A 250 -1.78 11.66 3.65
N GLU A 251 -0.82 12.56 3.82
CA GLU A 251 0.57 12.21 4.12
C GLU A 251 0.72 11.61 5.53
N THR A 252 -0.08 12.06 6.51
CA THR A 252 0.21 11.83 7.94
C THR A 252 -0.91 11.19 8.75
N CYS A 253 -2.09 10.94 8.17
CA CYS A 253 -3.25 10.37 8.89
C CYS A 253 -3.03 8.92 9.33
N ASN A 254 -3.68 8.50 10.41
CA ASN A 254 -3.72 7.09 10.80
C ASN A 254 -4.48 6.30 9.75
N ARG A 255 -3.88 5.27 9.16
CA ARG A 255 -4.54 4.37 8.20
C ARG A 255 -4.89 3.06 8.88
N LEU A 256 -6.18 2.80 9.03
CA LEU A 256 -6.69 1.61 9.70
C LEU A 256 -7.85 1.02 8.88
N GLY A 257 -8.18 -0.24 9.12
CA GLY A 257 -9.37 -0.84 8.55
C GLY A 257 -9.83 -2.13 9.21
N ARG A 258 -10.86 -2.76 8.64
CA ARG A 258 -11.35 -4.04 9.13
C ARG A 258 -12.19 -4.73 8.07
N SER A 259 -11.98 -6.03 7.90
CA SER A 259 -12.91 -6.90 7.18
C SER A 259 -14.04 -7.32 8.12
N LEU A 260 -15.28 -7.26 7.63
CA LEU A 260 -16.49 -7.59 8.35
C LEU A 260 -17.25 -8.68 7.60
N ASP A 261 -17.35 -9.85 8.24
CA ASP A 261 -18.10 -11.00 7.69
C ASP A 261 -19.56 -11.04 8.17
N SER A 262 -19.89 -10.23 9.18
CA SER A 262 -21.24 -10.11 9.73
C SER A 262 -21.44 -8.80 10.47
N PHE A 263 -22.72 -8.43 10.62
CA PHE A 263 -23.18 -7.31 11.43
C PHE A 263 -24.03 -7.81 12.62
N PRO A 264 -24.16 -7.03 13.71
CA PRO A 264 -23.47 -5.78 14.00
C PRO A 264 -22.04 -5.99 14.53
N LYS A 265 -21.14 -5.03 14.27
CA LYS A 265 -19.78 -4.99 14.80
C LYS A 265 -19.46 -3.64 15.41
N CYS A 266 -18.91 -3.63 16.62
CA CYS A 266 -18.34 -2.45 17.27
C CYS A 266 -16.89 -2.72 17.64
N TRP A 267 -15.98 -1.82 17.28
CA TRP A 267 -14.56 -1.97 17.61
C TRP A 267 -13.85 -0.63 17.76
N ARG A 268 -12.62 -0.72 18.28
CA ARG A 268 -11.62 0.34 18.38
C ARG A 268 -10.27 -0.23 17.98
N TRP A 269 -9.35 0.63 17.57
CA TRP A 269 -7.94 0.25 17.43
C TRP A 269 -7.18 0.62 18.70
N VAL A 270 -6.21 -0.21 19.06
CA VAL A 270 -5.50 -0.12 20.34
C VAL A 270 -4.29 0.79 20.19
N GLY A 271 -4.07 1.67 21.17
CA GLY A 271 -2.92 2.57 21.21
C GLY A 271 -3.23 3.86 21.95
N TYR A 272 -2.19 4.64 22.27
CA TYR A 272 -2.38 5.96 22.83
C TYR A 272 -2.61 6.99 21.70
N ASN A 273 -3.86 7.44 21.54
CA ASN A 273 -4.25 8.43 20.53
C ASN A 273 -4.49 9.80 21.17
N SER A 274 -3.49 10.32 21.89
CA SER A 274 -3.58 11.61 22.61
C SER A 274 -4.75 11.67 23.60
N GLY A 275 -5.06 10.54 24.23
CA GLY A 275 -6.15 10.42 25.20
C GLY A 275 -7.56 10.35 24.61
N VAL A 276 -7.72 10.37 23.28
CA VAL A 276 -9.03 10.29 22.60
C VAL A 276 -9.29 8.84 22.17
N ASP A 277 -10.42 8.28 22.62
CA ASP A 277 -10.87 6.95 22.25
C ASP A 277 -11.98 7.02 21.19
N ILE A 278 -11.70 6.47 20.00
CA ILE A 278 -12.64 6.41 18.89
C ILE A 278 -13.10 4.98 18.70
N MET A 279 -14.42 4.79 18.63
CA MET A 279 -15.04 3.53 18.26
C MET A 279 -15.75 3.66 16.93
N LEU A 280 -15.63 2.63 16.10
CA LEU A 280 -16.51 2.42 14.96
C LEU A 280 -17.60 1.42 15.34
N HIS A 281 -18.81 1.71 14.90
CA HIS A 281 -19.96 0.83 15.06
C HIS A 281 -20.67 0.70 13.72
N VAL A 282 -20.71 -0.52 13.21
CA VAL A 282 -21.44 -0.90 12.01
C VAL A 282 -22.57 -1.82 12.44
N ASN A 283 -23.80 -1.45 12.14
CA ASN A 283 -24.99 -2.30 12.32
C ASN A 283 -25.66 -2.51 10.97
N ASP A 284 -26.84 -3.14 10.94
CA ASP A 284 -27.53 -3.46 9.68
C ASP A 284 -27.98 -2.24 8.86
N TYR A 285 -28.00 -1.05 9.47
CA TYR A 285 -28.59 0.15 8.87
C TYR A 285 -27.61 1.31 8.73
N SER A 286 -26.46 1.27 9.39
CA SER A 286 -25.59 2.44 9.53
C SER A 286 -24.17 2.13 9.97
N VAL A 287 -23.27 3.02 9.57
CA VAL A 287 -21.91 3.14 10.08
C VAL A 287 -21.80 4.41 10.91
N CYS A 288 -21.36 4.26 12.15
CA CYS A 288 -21.26 5.33 13.13
C CYS A 288 -19.84 5.44 13.70
N ILE A 289 -19.38 6.69 13.89
CA ILE A 289 -18.19 7.03 14.66
C ILE A 289 -18.63 7.52 16.04
N ILE A 290 -17.97 7.05 17.08
CA ILE A 290 -18.27 7.40 18.48
C ILE A 290 -16.98 7.88 19.15
N ARG A 291 -17.00 9.08 19.77
CA ARG A 291 -15.94 9.50 20.71
C ARG A 291 -16.29 8.98 22.09
N ASN A 292 -15.66 7.89 22.53
CA ASN A 292 -15.93 7.32 23.85
C ASN A 292 -15.11 8.03 24.93
N CYS A 293 -15.77 8.54 25.97
CA CYS A 293 -15.12 9.18 27.11
C CYS A 293 -15.52 8.51 28.42
N LEU A 294 -16.80 8.48 28.75
CA LEU A 294 -17.30 8.04 30.06
C LEU A 294 -18.10 6.75 29.98
N ASN A 295 -18.69 6.44 28.81
CA ASN A 295 -19.62 5.31 28.68
C ASN A 295 -18.95 3.95 28.82
N ARG A 296 -17.70 3.81 28.35
CA ARG A 296 -16.93 2.56 28.49
C ARG A 296 -15.55 2.88 29.03
N LYS A 297 -15.21 2.31 30.19
CA LYS A 297 -13.87 2.44 30.77
C LYS A 297 -12.82 1.89 29.80
N THR A 298 -11.85 2.72 29.44
CA THR A 298 -10.67 2.29 28.68
C THR A 298 -9.44 3.00 29.23
N PRO A 299 -8.27 2.34 29.27
CA PRO A 299 -7.06 2.93 29.86
C PRO A 299 -6.52 4.14 29.06
N TYR A 300 -6.97 4.31 27.81
CA TYR A 300 -6.48 5.36 26.92
C TYR A 300 -7.47 6.53 26.76
N SER A 301 -8.69 6.44 27.32
CA SER A 301 -9.68 7.52 27.25
C SER A 301 -9.54 8.45 28.45
N VAL A 302 -8.63 9.42 28.32
CA VAL A 302 -8.30 10.38 29.39
C VAL A 302 -8.51 11.84 28.97
N ASN A 303 -8.86 12.09 27.71
CA ASN A 303 -9.07 13.44 27.20
C ASN A 303 -10.47 13.97 27.54
N LEU A 304 -10.52 14.95 28.44
CA LEU A 304 -11.76 15.57 28.94
C LEU A 304 -12.12 16.89 28.22
N LYS A 305 -11.47 17.23 27.10
CA LYS A 305 -11.82 18.46 26.34
C LYS A 305 -13.29 18.41 25.91
N SER A 306 -14.01 19.51 26.11
CA SER A 306 -15.45 19.62 25.83
C SER A 306 -15.81 19.41 24.34
N ALA A 307 -14.87 19.70 23.45
CA ALA A 307 -14.94 19.38 22.03
C ALA A 307 -13.54 19.02 21.51
N HIS A 308 -13.47 18.08 20.58
CA HIS A 308 -12.23 17.71 19.88
C HIS A 308 -12.50 17.57 18.39
N VAL A 309 -11.66 18.15 17.54
CA VAL A 309 -11.84 18.06 16.08
C VAL A 309 -11.20 16.78 15.55
N LEU A 310 -12.02 15.94 14.92
CA LEU A 310 -11.60 14.78 14.15
C LEU A 310 -11.60 15.14 12.66
N HIS A 311 -10.45 15.01 12.02
CA HIS A 311 -10.34 14.95 10.56
C HIS A 311 -10.36 13.49 10.14
N PHE A 312 -11.19 13.11 9.18
CA PHE A 312 -11.26 11.72 8.75
C PHE A 312 -11.75 11.55 7.31
N ARG A 313 -11.43 10.38 6.76
CA ARG A 313 -12.04 9.78 5.58
C ARG A 313 -12.42 8.33 5.93
N LEU A 314 -13.66 7.95 5.67
CA LEU A 314 -14.15 6.60 5.86
C LEU A 314 -14.58 6.03 4.50
N VAL A 315 -14.00 4.89 4.15
CA VAL A 315 -14.28 4.18 2.90
C VAL A 315 -14.84 2.81 3.23
N ILE A 316 -15.86 2.39 2.49
CA ILE A 316 -16.42 1.05 2.55
C ILE A 316 -16.24 0.42 1.18
N CYS A 317 -15.60 -0.75 1.15
CA CYS A 317 -15.43 -1.55 -0.05
C CYS A 317 -16.18 -2.86 0.07
N ASP A 318 -16.65 -3.37 -1.06
CA ASP A 318 -17.20 -4.71 -1.17
C ASP A 318 -16.09 -5.80 -1.10
N PHE A 319 -16.48 -7.06 -1.24
CA PHE A 319 -15.54 -8.18 -1.21
C PHE A 319 -14.52 -8.19 -2.37
N LYS A 320 -14.83 -7.51 -3.48
CA LYS A 320 -13.97 -7.37 -4.66
C LYS A 320 -13.08 -6.13 -4.58
N GLY A 321 -13.20 -5.31 -3.54
CA GLY A 321 -12.45 -4.07 -3.39
C GLY A 321 -13.05 -2.89 -4.15
N GLN A 322 -14.28 -2.97 -4.64
CA GLN A 322 -14.98 -1.82 -5.22
C GLN A 322 -15.48 -0.90 -4.12
N ILE A 323 -15.23 0.41 -4.24
CA ILE A 323 -15.71 1.41 -3.28
C ILE A 323 -17.23 1.52 -3.40
N SER A 324 -17.94 1.10 -2.35
CA SER A 324 -19.39 1.29 -2.21
C SER A 324 -19.74 2.64 -1.61
N PHE A 325 -18.86 3.18 -0.76
CA PHE A 325 -19.03 4.47 -0.11
C PHE A 325 -17.68 5.10 0.24
N ASP A 326 -17.56 6.41 0.04
CA ASP A 326 -16.41 7.21 0.46
C ASP A 326 -16.90 8.57 0.94
N THR A 327 -16.54 8.95 2.17
CA THR A 327 -16.89 10.26 2.70
C THR A 327 -16.13 11.41 2.05
N GLY A 328 -15.02 11.13 1.37
CA GLY A 328 -13.95 12.09 1.17
C GLY A 328 -13.35 12.54 2.51
N ARG A 329 -12.39 13.46 2.47
CA ARG A 329 -11.87 14.07 3.71
C ARG A 329 -12.91 15.04 4.28
N THR A 330 -13.23 14.88 5.56
CA THR A 330 -14.13 15.77 6.29
C THR A 330 -13.69 15.97 7.73
N SER A 331 -14.31 16.93 8.42
CA SER A 331 -13.99 17.28 9.80
C SER A 331 -15.24 17.27 10.67
N TRP A 332 -15.08 16.91 11.94
CA TRP A 332 -16.16 16.90 12.91
C TRP A 332 -15.67 17.29 14.31
N ALA A 333 -16.25 18.33 14.89
CA ALA A 333 -16.05 18.68 16.29
C ALA A 333 -16.91 17.78 17.20
N MET A 334 -16.26 16.84 17.88
CA MET A 334 -16.88 15.80 18.70
C MET A 334 -16.93 16.19 20.17
N LYS A 335 -18.10 16.12 20.79
CA LYS A 335 -18.27 16.18 22.25
C LYS A 335 -18.00 14.81 22.89
N PRO A 336 -17.68 14.76 24.19
CA PRO A 336 -17.58 13.49 24.93
C PRO A 336 -18.83 12.62 24.73
N ASP A 337 -18.62 11.35 24.41
CA ASP A 337 -19.66 10.33 24.21
C ASP A 337 -20.66 10.63 23.06
N GLU A 338 -20.31 11.57 22.16
CA GLU A 338 -21.10 11.88 20.97
C GLU A 338 -20.96 10.79 19.89
N THR A 339 -22.06 10.50 19.21
CA THR A 339 -22.14 9.55 18.09
C THR A 339 -22.56 10.27 16.82
N LYS A 340 -21.81 10.09 15.74
CA LYS A 340 -22.17 10.57 14.40
C LYS A 340 -22.40 9.39 13.47
N THR A 341 -23.59 9.34 12.88
CA THR A 341 -23.86 8.46 11.73
C THR A 341 -23.18 9.03 10.50
N VAL A 342 -22.25 8.27 9.93
CA VAL A 342 -21.46 8.64 8.76
C VAL A 342 -22.11 8.15 7.47
N PHE A 343 -22.66 6.94 7.52
CA PHE A 343 -23.29 6.31 6.38
C PHE A 343 -24.53 5.54 6.83
N ARG A 344 -25.54 5.51 5.97
CA ARG A 344 -26.71 4.64 6.12
C ARG A 344 -26.59 3.54 5.08
N LEU A 345 -26.59 2.29 5.54
CA LEU A 345 -26.49 1.14 4.65
C LEU A 345 -27.81 1.01 3.88
N ASN A 346 -27.70 0.74 2.59
CA ASN A 346 -28.83 0.39 1.72
C ASN A 346 -28.93 -1.14 1.62
N GLU A 347 -30.07 -1.66 1.17
CA GLU A 347 -30.32 -3.12 1.04
C GLU A 347 -29.30 -3.85 0.14
N ASP A 348 -28.62 -3.12 -0.75
CA ASP A 348 -27.65 -3.68 -1.70
C ASP A 348 -26.29 -4.04 -1.08
N ILE A 349 -25.97 -3.56 0.13
CA ILE A 349 -24.68 -3.81 0.77
C ILE A 349 -24.77 -5.08 1.61
N SER A 350 -24.18 -6.16 1.08
CA SER A 350 -24.08 -7.45 1.76
C SER A 350 -22.64 -7.75 2.18
N THR A 351 -22.50 -8.46 3.30
CA THR A 351 -21.20 -8.95 3.78
C THR A 351 -20.68 -10.08 2.89
N PRO A 352 -19.36 -10.24 2.73
CA PRO A 352 -18.31 -9.51 3.45
C PRO A 352 -18.00 -8.12 2.87
N ILE A 353 -17.77 -7.16 3.75
CA ILE A 353 -17.30 -5.82 3.38
C ILE A 353 -16.00 -5.49 4.12
N SER A 354 -15.28 -4.49 3.63
CA SER A 354 -14.14 -3.90 4.33
C SER A 354 -14.41 -2.43 4.63
N VAL A 355 -14.06 -2.00 5.85
CA VAL A 355 -14.20 -0.62 6.31
C VAL A 355 -12.81 -0.06 6.55
N HIS A 356 -12.44 0.99 5.84
CA HIS A 356 -11.15 1.66 5.96
C HIS A 356 -11.36 3.06 6.54
N PHE A 357 -10.62 3.35 7.60
CA PHE A 357 -10.73 4.56 8.38
C PHE A 357 -9.39 5.26 8.44
N GLN A 358 -9.32 6.37 7.73
CA GLN A 358 -8.19 7.29 7.74
C GLN A 358 -8.54 8.44 8.66
N TYR A 359 -7.74 8.73 9.67
CA TYR A 359 -8.10 9.82 10.60
C TYR A 359 -6.92 10.51 11.27
N LEU A 360 -7.18 11.74 11.70
CA LEU A 360 -6.25 12.54 12.48
C LEU A 360 -7.00 13.40 13.51
N ILE A 361 -6.44 13.45 14.71
CA ILE A 361 -7.03 14.11 15.90
C ILE A 361 -6.11 15.23 16.41
N HIS A 362 -4.81 15.10 16.20
CA HIS A 362 -3.78 16.00 16.72
C HIS A 362 -2.80 16.33 15.59
N LYS A 363 -2.08 17.45 15.72
CA LYS A 363 -1.07 17.81 14.74
C LYS A 363 -0.03 16.69 14.63
N PRO A 364 0.18 16.10 13.45
CA PRO A 364 1.09 14.98 13.32
C PRO A 364 2.55 15.46 13.34
N ILE A 365 3.47 14.51 13.42
CA ILE A 365 4.90 14.77 13.24
C ILE A 365 5.36 14.25 11.88
N GLY A 366 6.35 14.91 11.28
CA GLY A 366 7.00 14.45 10.05
C GLY A 366 7.98 13.31 10.34
N SER A 367 7.49 12.10 10.61
CA SER A 367 8.37 10.96 10.96
C SER A 367 9.35 10.56 9.84
N SER A 368 8.98 10.81 8.58
CA SER A 368 9.83 10.61 7.41
C SER A 368 11.10 11.47 7.44
N THR A 369 11.02 12.67 8.02
CA THR A 369 12.14 13.59 8.17
C THR A 369 13.23 13.03 9.07
N CYS A 370 12.87 12.30 10.14
CA CYS A 370 13.85 11.68 11.03
C CYS A 370 14.67 10.61 10.31
N VAL A 371 14.01 9.78 9.49
CA VAL A 371 14.68 8.74 8.70
C VAL A 371 15.62 9.36 7.67
N LYS A 372 15.10 10.33 6.89
CA LYS A 372 15.88 11.02 5.85
C LYS A 372 17.11 11.73 6.43
N LYS A 373 16.92 12.46 7.53
CA LYS A 373 18.01 13.17 8.22
C LYS A 373 19.10 12.22 8.69
N TYR A 374 18.72 11.07 9.28
CA TYR A 374 19.70 10.07 9.71
C TYR A 374 20.51 9.51 8.53
N VAL A 375 19.84 9.21 7.40
CA VAL A 375 20.49 8.73 6.18
C VAL A 375 21.42 9.80 5.58
N GLU A 376 21.04 11.07 5.60
CA GLU A 376 21.90 12.18 5.17
C GLU A 376 23.15 12.31 6.05
N GLU A 377 23.00 12.21 7.37
CA GLU A 377 24.13 12.22 8.31
C GLU A 377 25.08 11.03 8.10
N LEU A 378 24.55 9.85 7.78
CA LEU A 378 25.36 8.69 7.42
C LEU A 378 26.13 8.89 6.11
N LYS A 379 25.47 9.41 5.07
CA LYS A 379 26.12 9.73 3.78
C LYS A 379 27.24 10.74 3.97
N ALA A 380 27.02 11.76 4.82
CA ALA A 380 28.03 12.76 5.14
C ALA A 380 29.25 12.17 5.85
N LYS A 381 29.05 11.21 6.78
CA LYS A 381 30.15 10.51 7.46
C LYS A 381 30.97 9.65 6.50
N ASN A 382 30.30 8.86 5.66
CA ASN A 382 30.97 7.99 4.69
C ASN A 382 31.76 8.77 3.63
N ASN A 383 31.28 9.97 3.26
CA ASN A 383 32.00 10.87 2.34
C ASN A 383 33.13 11.65 3.04
N GLY A 384 33.02 11.87 4.36
CA GLY A 384 34.04 12.55 5.17
C GLY A 384 35.27 11.69 5.50
N ASP A 385 35.17 10.36 5.33
CA ASP A 385 36.29 9.42 5.44
C ASP A 385 37.11 9.29 4.13
N VAL A 386 36.81 10.10 3.11
CA VAL A 386 37.57 10.21 1.85
C VAL A 386 38.19 11.60 1.73
N GLU A 387 39.17 11.92 2.59
CA GLU A 387 40.51 12.44 2.24
C GLU A 387 41.13 13.32 3.36
N PRO A 388 42.48 13.39 3.44
CA PRO A 388 43.49 12.59 2.72
C PRO A 388 44.29 11.63 3.61
#